data_AF-A0A1U8CSX8-F1
#
_entry.id   AF-A0A1U8CSX8-F1
#
_cell.length_a   1.000
_cell.length_b   1.000
_cell.length_c   1.000
_cell.angle_alpha   90.00
_cell.angle_beta   90.00
_cell.angle_gamma   90.00
#
_symmetry.space_group_name_H-M   'P 1'
#
loop_
_entity.id
_entity.type
_entity.pdbx_description
1 polymer ?
#
loop_
_entity_poly.entity_id
_entity_poly.type
_entity_poly.pdbx_seq_one_letter_code
_entity_poly.pdbx_strand_id
1 'polypeptide(L)'
;MPLSNPSGYLNIQSWPPHMHNFSVFSNLTTIGGRSLYNRGFSLLIMKNLNVTSLGLRSLKEISAGRVYISANQQLCYHHSLNWTRLLRGPSEDRLDIKYNRPPRECEAEGKVCDPLCSSGGCWGPGPGQCLSCRNYSREGVCVTHCNFLKGEPREFAHEGECFSCHPECLPMEGTSTCNGSGSEACTQCTHFRDGPHCVNSCPHGILGAKGPIYKYPDAQNECRPCHENCTQG
;
A
#
# COMPACT_ATOMS: atom_id res chain seq x y z
N MET A 1 -9.01 18.42 -1.98
CA MET A 1 -7.75 17.72 -1.65
C MET A 1 -7.99 16.89 -0.39
N PRO A 2 -7.78 15.56 -0.40
CA PRO A 2 -7.92 14.76 0.82
C PRO A 2 -6.83 15.15 1.82
N LEU A 3 -7.22 15.34 3.09
CA LEU A 3 -6.31 15.61 4.20
C LEU A 3 -5.38 14.42 4.39
N SER A 4 -4.12 14.53 3.95
CA SER A 4 -3.14 13.45 4.08
C SER A 4 -2.65 13.28 5.51
N ASN A 5 -2.47 14.37 6.26
CA ASN A 5 -1.99 14.35 7.65
C ASN A 5 -2.47 15.58 8.44
N PRO A 6 -3.54 15.49 9.27
CA PRO A 6 -3.87 16.53 10.22
C PRO A 6 -2.75 16.64 11.25
N SER A 7 -2.14 17.81 11.32
CA SER A 7 -1.17 18.13 12.37
C SER A 7 -1.80 18.12 13.77
N GLY A 8 -3.12 18.36 13.85
CA GLY A 8 -3.91 18.38 15.08
C GLY A 8 -4.73 17.11 15.30
N TYR A 9 -6.06 17.25 15.30
CA TYR A 9 -7.02 16.20 15.60
C TYR A 9 -8.02 15.97 14.46
N LEU A 10 -8.67 14.80 14.46
CA LEU A 10 -9.83 14.47 13.62
C LEU A 10 -11.07 14.28 14.51
N ASN A 11 -12.11 15.08 14.29
CA ASN A 11 -13.35 15.09 15.08
C ASN A 11 -14.56 14.88 14.17
N ILE A 12 -15.25 13.74 14.32
CA ILE A 12 -16.40 13.33 13.51
C ILE A 12 -17.58 13.02 14.43
N GLN A 13 -18.48 13.99 14.56
CA GLN A 13 -19.70 13.89 15.38
C GLN A 13 -20.99 13.78 14.54
N SER A 14 -20.86 13.92 13.23
CA SER A 14 -21.94 13.77 12.27
C SER A 14 -21.36 13.28 10.95
N TRP A 15 -22.08 12.38 10.28
CA TRP A 15 -21.67 11.81 9.01
C TRP A 15 -22.92 11.55 8.14
N PRO A 16 -22.84 11.68 6.80
CA PRO A 16 -24.00 11.49 5.94
C PRO A 16 -24.59 10.07 6.06
N PRO A 17 -25.93 9.91 6.11
CA PRO A 17 -26.56 8.62 6.39
C PRO A 17 -26.35 7.57 5.28
N HIS A 18 -26.05 8.01 4.06
CA HIS A 18 -25.75 7.16 2.90
C HIS A 18 -24.25 6.77 2.83
N MET A 19 -23.40 7.31 3.71
CA MET A 19 -21.99 6.98 3.78
C MET A 19 -21.74 6.10 5.00
N HIS A 20 -21.39 4.84 4.78
CA HIS A 20 -21.27 3.84 5.85
C HIS A 20 -19.86 3.69 6.44
N ASN A 21 -18.90 4.50 5.97
CA ASN A 21 -17.52 4.52 6.46
C ASN A 21 -16.87 5.89 6.23
N PHE A 22 -15.65 6.06 6.74
CA PHE A 22 -14.86 7.28 6.59
C PHE A 22 -13.80 7.17 5.47
N SER A 23 -14.10 6.45 4.39
CA SER A 23 -13.19 6.23 3.25
C SER A 23 -12.70 7.50 2.56
N VAL A 24 -13.35 8.65 2.78
CA VAL A 24 -12.84 9.98 2.39
C VAL A 24 -11.46 10.26 3.00
N PHE A 25 -11.18 9.70 4.17
CA PHE A 25 -9.89 9.75 4.84
C PHE A 25 -9.04 8.50 4.60
N SER A 26 -9.28 7.75 3.52
CA SER A 26 -8.54 6.51 3.23
C SER A 26 -7.04 6.70 3.04
N ASN A 27 -6.60 7.91 2.64
CA ASN A 27 -5.19 8.28 2.47
C ASN A 27 -4.57 8.94 3.72
N LEU A 28 -5.32 9.04 4.82
CA LEU A 28 -4.83 9.58 6.09
C LEU A 28 -3.79 8.62 6.66
N THR A 29 -2.53 9.02 6.78
CA THR A 29 -1.47 8.15 7.31
C THR A 29 -1.12 8.40 8.77
N THR A 30 -1.19 9.66 9.20
CA THR A 30 -0.77 10.07 10.53
C THR A 30 -1.71 11.13 11.11
N ILE A 31 -2.11 10.95 12.37
CA ILE A 31 -2.76 11.99 13.19
C ILE A 31 -1.72 12.53 14.16
N GLY A 32 -1.29 13.77 13.94
CA GLY A 32 -0.15 14.34 14.66
C GLY A 32 -0.45 14.70 16.13
N GLY A 33 -1.66 15.12 16.45
CA GLY A 33 -2.05 15.48 17.82
C GLY A 33 -1.31 16.69 18.40
N ARG A 34 -0.78 17.62 17.57
CA ARG A 34 -0.15 18.87 18.03
C ARG A 34 -1.16 19.83 18.67
N SER A 35 -2.41 19.74 18.24
CA SER A 35 -3.58 20.31 18.91
C SER A 35 -4.56 19.20 19.21
N LEU A 36 -5.25 19.31 20.35
CA LEU A 36 -6.15 18.27 20.86
C LEU A 36 -7.54 18.86 21.09
N TYR A 37 -8.58 18.07 20.82
CA TYR A 37 -9.96 18.45 21.06
C TYR A 37 -10.40 18.13 22.49
N ASN A 38 -11.02 19.12 23.15
CA ASN A 38 -11.62 18.99 24.48
C ASN A 38 -10.66 18.34 25.50
N ARG A 39 -11.00 17.18 26.06
CA ARG A 39 -10.23 16.43 27.08
C ARG A 39 -8.99 15.71 26.51
N GLY A 40 -8.32 16.32 25.53
CA GLY A 40 -7.08 15.81 24.97
C GLY A 40 -7.25 14.79 23.83
N PHE A 41 -8.34 14.81 23.06
CA PHE A 41 -8.57 13.85 21.97
C PHE A 41 -7.91 14.27 20.66
N SER A 42 -7.16 13.37 20.05
CA SER A 42 -6.63 13.53 18.69
C SER A 42 -7.48 12.79 17.64
N LEU A 43 -8.22 11.77 18.05
CA LEU A 43 -9.23 11.12 17.23
C LEU A 43 -10.54 11.02 18.02
N LEU A 44 -11.61 11.60 17.51
CA LEU A 44 -12.94 11.54 18.10
C LEU A 44 -13.96 11.15 17.04
N ILE A 45 -14.65 10.04 17.24
CA ILE A 45 -15.71 9.53 16.36
C ILE A 45 -16.90 9.14 17.24
N MET A 46 -17.99 9.90 17.18
CA MET A 46 -19.16 9.58 18.00
C MET A 46 -20.50 9.90 17.37
N LYS A 47 -21.54 9.19 17.81
CA LYS A 47 -22.94 9.40 17.43
C LYS A 47 -23.20 9.28 15.91
N ASN A 48 -22.37 8.50 15.20
CA ASN A 48 -22.58 8.22 13.78
C ASN A 48 -23.38 6.92 13.61
N LEU A 49 -24.71 7.04 13.52
CA LEU A 49 -25.64 5.89 13.61
C LEU A 49 -25.58 4.94 12.41
N ASN A 50 -25.23 5.44 11.22
CA ASN A 50 -25.23 4.65 9.98
C ASN A 50 -23.85 4.10 9.59
N VAL A 51 -22.81 4.39 10.37
CA VAL A 51 -21.44 3.97 10.06
C VAL A 51 -21.21 2.54 10.54
N THR A 52 -20.75 1.68 9.64
CA THR A 52 -20.54 0.24 9.88
C THR A 52 -19.07 -0.16 9.99
N SER A 53 -18.17 0.65 9.43
CA SER A 53 -16.71 0.45 9.47
C SER A 53 -15.97 1.78 9.49
N LEU A 54 -14.74 1.81 10.03
CA LEU A 54 -13.96 3.03 10.11
C LEU A 54 -13.40 3.43 8.73
N GLY A 55 -12.83 2.48 7.98
CA GLY A 55 -12.33 2.73 6.62
C GLY A 55 -11.04 3.57 6.54
N LEU A 56 -10.29 3.71 7.64
CA LEU A 56 -9.05 4.48 7.72
C LEU A 56 -7.82 3.66 7.28
N ARG A 57 -7.91 3.02 6.11
CA ARG A 57 -7.00 1.94 5.68
C ARG A 57 -5.50 2.28 5.72
N SER A 58 -5.12 3.53 5.46
CA SER A 58 -3.71 3.95 5.44
C SER A 58 -3.21 4.51 6.77
N LEU A 59 -4.04 4.60 7.82
CA LEU A 59 -3.64 5.17 9.11
C LEU A 59 -2.64 4.24 9.79
N LYS A 60 -1.42 4.72 9.98
CA LYS A 60 -0.30 3.98 10.59
C LYS A 60 0.08 4.52 11.96
N GLU A 61 -0.18 5.80 12.25
CA GLU A 61 0.26 6.42 13.50
C GLU A 61 -0.72 7.48 14.03
N ILE A 62 -0.93 7.48 15.34
CA ILE A 62 -1.52 8.55 16.14
C ILE A 62 -0.44 9.00 17.13
N SER A 63 0.24 10.09 16.79
CA SER A 63 1.48 10.50 17.46
C SER A 63 1.26 11.01 18.89
N ALA A 64 0.14 11.70 19.13
CA ALA A 64 -0.21 12.26 20.44
C ALA A 64 -1.73 12.29 20.65
N GLY A 65 -2.16 12.50 21.90
CA GLY A 65 -3.58 12.61 22.26
C GLY A 65 -4.29 11.28 22.51
N ARG A 66 -5.58 11.38 22.84
CA ARG A 66 -6.47 10.27 23.18
C ARG A 66 -7.40 9.94 22.01
N VAL A 67 -7.89 8.71 21.98
CA VAL A 67 -8.85 8.20 20.99
C VAL A 67 -10.19 7.99 21.67
N TYR A 68 -11.25 8.55 21.10
CA TYR A 68 -12.63 8.40 21.57
C TYR A 68 -13.51 7.87 20.45
N ILE A 69 -14.04 6.66 20.60
CA ILE A 69 -14.95 6.04 19.63
C ILE A 69 -16.17 5.54 20.38
N SER A 70 -17.29 6.28 20.31
CA SER A 70 -18.45 5.95 21.12
C SER A 70 -19.80 6.28 20.51
N ALA A 71 -20.84 5.53 20.90
CA ALA A 71 -22.21 5.71 20.43
C ALA A 71 -22.37 5.57 18.91
N ASN A 72 -21.55 4.72 18.28
CA ASN A 72 -21.68 4.34 16.88
C ASN A 72 -22.32 2.93 16.84
N GLN A 73 -23.64 2.86 16.95
CA GLN A 73 -24.37 1.62 17.24
C GLN A 73 -24.25 0.54 16.15
N GLN A 74 -23.91 0.91 14.91
CA GLN A 74 -23.73 -0.02 13.79
C GLN A 74 -22.26 -0.37 13.50
N LEU A 75 -21.31 0.23 14.23
CA LEU A 75 -19.88 0.12 13.96
C LEU A 75 -19.31 -1.24 14.38
N CYS A 76 -18.77 -1.97 13.40
CA CYS A 76 -18.01 -3.22 13.59
C CYS A 76 -16.51 -3.02 13.33
N TYR A 77 -15.72 -4.11 13.40
CA TYR A 77 -14.28 -4.19 13.12
C TYR A 77 -13.34 -3.48 14.11
N HIS A 78 -13.81 -2.42 14.77
CA HIS A 78 -13.03 -1.62 15.73
C HIS A 78 -12.41 -2.41 16.90
N HIS A 79 -13.00 -3.56 17.27
CA HIS A 79 -12.55 -4.44 18.34
C HIS A 79 -11.34 -5.29 17.95
N SER A 80 -11.14 -5.52 16.65
CA SER A 80 -10.01 -6.30 16.13
C SER A 80 -8.72 -5.49 16.08
N LEU A 81 -8.83 -4.15 16.02
CA LEU A 81 -7.70 -3.27 15.82
C LEU A 81 -6.76 -3.28 17.03
N ASN A 82 -5.49 -3.57 16.76
CA ASN A 82 -4.46 -3.44 17.76
C ASN A 82 -4.02 -1.97 17.90
N TRP A 83 -4.78 -1.20 18.69
CA TRP A 83 -4.54 0.23 18.94
C TRP A 83 -3.16 0.54 19.53
N THR A 84 -2.52 -0.41 20.21
CA THR A 84 -1.16 -0.23 20.76
C THR A 84 -0.11 -0.04 19.67
N ARG A 85 -0.35 -0.58 18.47
CA ARG A 85 0.54 -0.39 17.31
C ARG A 85 0.34 0.96 16.61
N LEU A 86 -0.82 1.57 16.79
CA LEU A 86 -1.18 2.86 16.20
C LEU A 86 -0.77 4.03 17.09
N LEU A 87 -0.89 3.87 18.41
CA LEU A 87 -0.55 4.93 19.37
C LEU A 87 0.96 4.95 19.61
N ARG A 88 1.57 6.11 19.43
CA ARG A 88 2.96 6.32 19.85
C ARG A 88 3.04 6.48 21.37
N GLY A 89 3.87 5.68 22.02
CA GLY A 89 4.07 5.69 23.48
C GLY A 89 3.03 4.86 24.26
N PRO A 90 2.93 5.03 25.59
CA PRO A 90 1.99 4.29 26.42
C PRO A 90 0.55 4.49 25.94
N SER A 91 -0.22 3.39 25.88
CA SER A 91 -1.62 3.38 25.46
C SER A 91 -2.61 3.41 26.63
N GLU A 92 -2.13 3.20 27.86
CA GLU A 92 -2.94 3.24 29.08
C GLU A 92 -3.70 4.57 29.18
N ASP A 93 -5.00 4.51 29.52
CA ASP A 93 -5.94 5.64 29.67
C ASP A 93 -6.19 6.54 28.43
N ARG A 94 -5.59 6.20 27.29
CA ARG A 94 -5.74 6.96 26.03
C ARG A 94 -6.83 6.43 25.11
N LEU A 95 -7.40 5.26 25.40
CA LEU A 95 -8.46 4.64 24.61
C LEU A 95 -9.79 4.71 25.35
N ASP A 96 -10.78 5.38 24.76
CA ASP A 96 -12.17 5.38 25.22
C ASP A 96 -13.08 4.87 24.10
N ILE A 97 -13.23 3.55 24.03
CA ILE A 97 -14.00 2.84 23.00
C ILE A 97 -15.16 2.10 23.68
N LYS A 98 -16.38 2.63 23.55
CA LYS A 98 -17.55 2.12 24.30
C LYS A 98 -18.88 2.46 23.61
N TYR A 99 -19.95 1.73 23.93
CA TYR A 99 -21.29 1.96 23.35
C TYR A 99 -21.32 1.90 21.81
N ASN A 100 -20.44 1.10 21.20
CA ASN A 100 -20.52 0.71 19.79
C ASN A 100 -21.13 -0.69 19.69
N ARG A 101 -21.24 -1.24 18.48
CA ARG A 101 -21.82 -2.56 18.29
C ARG A 101 -21.00 -3.66 19.00
N PRO A 102 -21.61 -4.56 19.78
CA PRO A 102 -20.89 -5.63 20.46
C PRO A 102 -20.18 -6.59 19.48
N PRO A 103 -18.95 -7.06 19.79
CA PRO A 103 -18.22 -7.96 18.91
C PRO A 103 -18.99 -9.23 18.51
N ARG A 104 -19.68 -9.86 19.47
CA ARG A 104 -20.47 -11.08 19.23
C ARG A 104 -21.56 -10.90 18.17
N GLU A 105 -22.20 -9.73 18.13
CA GLU A 105 -23.22 -9.45 17.12
C GLU A 105 -22.60 -9.21 15.73
N CYS A 106 -21.45 -8.53 15.69
CA CYS A 106 -20.70 -8.37 14.44
C CYS A 106 -20.27 -9.73 13.88
N GLU A 107 -19.73 -10.62 14.73
CA GLU A 107 -19.30 -11.97 14.36
C GLU A 107 -20.47 -12.83 13.87
N ALA A 108 -21.62 -12.78 14.54
CA ALA A 108 -22.83 -13.52 14.14
C ALA A 108 -23.34 -13.11 12.75
N GLU A 109 -23.09 -11.87 12.32
CA GLU A 109 -23.41 -11.35 10.98
C GLU A 109 -22.26 -11.53 9.97
N GLY A 110 -21.17 -12.20 10.34
CA GLY A 110 -20.00 -12.36 9.47
C GLY A 110 -19.19 -11.06 9.25
N LYS A 111 -19.39 -10.03 10.08
CA LYS A 111 -18.65 -8.76 10.02
C LYS A 111 -17.31 -8.88 10.73
N VAL A 112 -16.45 -9.73 10.18
CA VAL A 112 -15.09 -10.03 10.66
C VAL A 112 -14.03 -9.63 9.62
N CYS A 113 -12.78 -9.48 10.06
CA CYS A 113 -11.69 -9.15 9.16
C CYS A 113 -11.45 -10.23 8.11
N ASP A 114 -10.89 -9.82 6.98
CA ASP A 114 -10.49 -10.74 5.92
C ASP A 114 -9.43 -11.75 6.44
N PRO A 115 -9.48 -13.03 6.03
CA PRO A 115 -8.48 -14.03 6.43
C PRO A 115 -7.02 -13.69 6.07
N LEU A 116 -6.82 -12.78 5.10
CA LEU A 116 -5.50 -12.29 4.71
C LEU A 116 -4.96 -11.18 5.63
N CYS A 117 -5.78 -10.65 6.53
CA CYS A 117 -5.34 -9.71 7.55
C CYS A 117 -4.48 -10.40 8.62
N SER A 118 -3.48 -9.67 9.12
CA SER A 118 -2.70 -10.11 10.27
C SER A 118 -3.50 -10.02 11.58
N SER A 119 -2.90 -10.44 12.69
CA SER A 119 -3.43 -10.23 14.04
C SER A 119 -3.51 -8.75 14.46
N GLY A 120 -3.08 -7.80 13.61
CA GLY A 120 -3.26 -6.37 13.84
C GLY A 120 -4.71 -5.89 13.67
N GLY A 121 -5.58 -6.70 13.08
CA GLY A 121 -6.98 -6.35 12.82
C GLY A 121 -7.18 -5.59 11.51
N CYS A 122 -8.36 -4.99 11.36
CA CYS A 122 -8.77 -4.32 10.13
C CYS A 122 -9.66 -3.10 10.38
N TRP A 123 -9.67 -2.19 9.43
CA TRP A 123 -10.47 -0.98 9.40
C TRP A 123 -11.90 -1.19 8.86
N GLY A 124 -12.19 -2.37 8.31
CA GLY A 124 -13.43 -2.70 7.64
C GLY A 124 -13.34 -4.05 6.92
N PRO A 125 -14.34 -4.38 6.08
CA PRO A 125 -14.38 -5.64 5.33
C PRO A 125 -13.37 -5.67 4.18
N GLY A 126 -12.92 -6.89 3.85
CA GLY A 126 -12.11 -7.18 2.67
C GLY A 126 -10.60 -6.96 2.85
N PRO A 127 -9.79 -7.47 1.90
CA PRO A 127 -8.33 -7.56 2.04
C PRO A 127 -7.61 -6.20 1.91
N GLY A 128 -8.29 -5.17 1.41
CA GLY A 128 -7.77 -3.80 1.33
C GLY A 128 -8.01 -2.95 2.57
N GLN A 129 -8.60 -3.51 3.62
CA GLN A 129 -8.88 -2.83 4.89
C GLN A 129 -8.04 -3.37 6.05
N CYS A 130 -7.13 -4.32 5.80
CA CYS A 130 -6.26 -4.85 6.83
C CYS A 130 -5.31 -3.77 7.38
N LEU A 131 -5.03 -3.79 8.70
CA LEU A 131 -4.00 -2.94 9.28
C LEU A 131 -2.61 -3.35 8.77
N SER A 132 -2.38 -4.65 8.62
CA SER A 132 -1.24 -5.20 7.89
C SER A 132 -1.59 -6.57 7.30
N CYS A 133 -0.91 -6.93 6.21
CA CYS A 133 -1.12 -8.22 5.55
C CYS A 133 -0.40 -9.35 6.28
N ARG A 134 -0.98 -10.54 6.21
CA ARG A 134 -0.37 -11.77 6.74
C ARG A 134 0.77 -12.28 5.85
N ASN A 135 0.59 -12.17 4.53
CA ASN A 135 1.55 -12.65 3.53
C ASN A 135 2.14 -11.48 2.75
N TYR A 136 1.47 -11.05 1.67
CA TYR A 136 1.94 -9.97 0.81
C TYR A 136 0.89 -8.89 0.63
N SER A 137 1.34 -7.69 0.25
CA SER A 137 0.49 -6.58 -0.15
C SER A 137 0.72 -6.22 -1.61
N ARG A 138 -0.36 -6.11 -2.39
CA ARG A 138 -0.34 -5.53 -3.72
C ARG A 138 -1.11 -4.21 -3.66
N GLU A 139 -0.38 -3.10 -3.74
CA GLU A 139 -0.96 -1.74 -3.69
C GLU A 139 -1.89 -1.49 -2.48
N GLY A 140 -1.53 -2.05 -1.32
CA GLY A 140 -2.33 -1.92 -0.09
C GLY A 140 -3.48 -2.92 0.03
N VAL A 141 -3.63 -3.86 -0.91
CA VAL A 141 -4.57 -4.99 -0.83
C VAL A 141 -3.81 -6.25 -0.49
N CYS A 142 -4.22 -6.96 0.55
CA CYS A 142 -3.56 -8.20 0.94
C CYS A 142 -3.82 -9.32 -0.06
N VAL A 143 -2.77 -10.05 -0.42
CA VAL A 143 -2.79 -11.17 -1.35
C VAL A 143 -2.03 -12.36 -0.78
N THR A 144 -2.39 -13.57 -1.23
CA THR A 144 -1.74 -14.80 -0.75
C THR A 144 -0.31 -14.94 -1.26
N HIS A 145 -0.07 -14.55 -2.51
CA HIS A 145 1.21 -14.58 -3.22
C HIS A 145 1.26 -13.45 -4.26
N CYS A 146 2.47 -12.96 -4.54
CA CYS A 146 2.71 -12.15 -5.74
C CYS A 146 2.82 -13.07 -6.98
N ASN A 147 2.77 -12.49 -8.17
CA ASN A 147 2.88 -13.17 -9.46
C ASN A 147 4.33 -13.56 -9.78
N PHE A 148 4.96 -14.37 -8.92
CA PHE A 148 6.37 -14.74 -9.04
C PHE A 148 6.64 -15.62 -10.27
N LEU A 149 5.83 -16.68 -10.42
CA LEU A 149 6.03 -17.74 -11.42
C LEU A 149 4.93 -17.82 -12.46
N LYS A 150 3.79 -17.17 -12.20
CA LYS A 150 2.58 -17.14 -13.04
C LYS A 150 1.81 -15.86 -12.76
N GLY A 151 0.96 -15.47 -13.70
CA GLY A 151 0.13 -14.26 -13.63
C GLY A 151 0.74 -13.09 -14.40
N GLU A 152 -0.10 -12.12 -14.71
CA GLU A 152 0.27 -10.88 -15.41
C GLU A 152 -0.23 -9.68 -14.57
N PRO A 153 0.61 -8.67 -14.32
CA PRO A 153 2.04 -8.62 -14.65
C PRO A 153 2.86 -9.60 -13.81
N ARG A 154 4.08 -9.94 -14.26
CA ARG A 154 5.08 -10.63 -13.43
C ARG A 154 5.58 -9.73 -12.32
N GLU A 155 5.75 -10.30 -11.14
CA GLU A 155 6.08 -9.55 -9.93
C GLU A 155 7.26 -10.16 -9.17
N PHE A 156 7.93 -9.33 -8.39
CA PHE A 156 8.84 -9.71 -7.31
C PHE A 156 8.33 -9.14 -5.99
N ALA A 157 8.92 -9.57 -4.87
CA ALA A 157 8.53 -9.09 -3.55
C ALA A 157 9.70 -8.44 -2.82
N HIS A 158 9.42 -7.33 -2.14
CA HIS A 158 10.36 -6.66 -1.25
C HIS A 158 9.62 -6.22 0.02
N GLU A 159 10.13 -6.61 1.19
CA GLU A 159 9.51 -6.32 2.50
C GLU A 159 8.02 -6.71 2.62
N GLY A 160 7.59 -7.77 1.92
CA GLY A 160 6.20 -8.23 1.92
C GLY A 160 5.27 -7.42 1.01
N GLU A 161 5.80 -6.52 0.18
CA GLU A 161 5.05 -5.83 -0.88
C GLU A 161 5.39 -6.42 -2.26
N CYS A 162 4.36 -6.56 -3.10
CA CYS A 162 4.48 -7.02 -4.49
C CYS A 162 4.75 -5.84 -5.41
N PHE A 163 5.77 -5.96 -6.25
CA PHE A 163 6.15 -4.97 -7.24
C PHE A 163 6.25 -5.63 -8.62
N SER A 164 5.75 -4.95 -9.64
CA SER A 164 5.85 -5.43 -11.02
C SER A 164 7.30 -5.41 -11.52
N CYS A 165 7.66 -6.41 -12.31
CA CYS A 165 8.91 -6.43 -13.07
C CYS A 165 8.91 -5.32 -14.14
N HIS A 166 10.11 -4.94 -14.58
CA HIS A 166 10.26 -4.03 -15.72
C HIS A 166 9.61 -4.62 -16.98
N PRO A 167 8.94 -3.82 -17.83
CA PRO A 167 8.31 -4.33 -19.07
C PRO A 167 9.25 -5.04 -20.04
N GLU A 168 10.55 -4.71 -19.98
CA GLU A 168 11.59 -5.35 -20.79
C GLU A 168 12.08 -6.70 -20.25
N CYS A 169 11.54 -7.17 -19.11
CA CYS A 169 11.84 -8.50 -18.60
C CYS A 169 10.98 -9.55 -19.31
N LEU A 170 11.62 -10.56 -19.90
CA LEU A 170 10.92 -11.68 -20.53
C LEU A 170 10.24 -12.54 -19.45
N PRO A 171 8.91 -12.78 -19.52
CA PRO A 171 8.23 -13.66 -18.57
C PRO A 171 8.83 -15.07 -18.56
N MET A 172 9.35 -15.49 -17.40
CA MET A 172 10.00 -16.79 -17.24
C MET A 172 9.04 -17.83 -16.65
N GLU A 173 9.00 -19.02 -17.25
CA GLU A 173 8.26 -20.17 -16.71
C GLU A 173 9.13 -20.95 -15.72
N GLY A 174 8.57 -21.30 -14.56
CA GLY A 174 9.25 -22.10 -13.54
C GLY A 174 10.36 -21.39 -12.74
N THR A 175 10.68 -20.13 -13.03
CA THR A 175 11.64 -19.31 -12.27
C THR A 175 11.19 -17.85 -12.18
N SER A 176 11.84 -17.04 -11.34
CA SER A 176 11.54 -15.62 -11.20
C SER A 176 11.89 -14.84 -12.47
N THR A 177 10.99 -13.94 -12.87
CA THR A 177 11.18 -13.07 -14.05
C THR A 177 12.15 -11.92 -13.77
N CYS A 178 12.12 -11.37 -12.56
CA CYS A 178 13.02 -10.33 -12.10
C CYS A 178 13.27 -10.45 -10.59
N ASN A 179 14.29 -9.75 -10.09
CA ASN A 179 14.56 -9.59 -8.66
C ASN A 179 14.50 -8.12 -8.19
N GLY A 180 14.01 -7.22 -9.05
CA GLY A 180 13.94 -5.79 -8.84
C GLY A 180 13.09 -5.11 -9.92
N SER A 181 12.77 -3.84 -9.71
CA SER A 181 11.90 -3.06 -10.61
C SER A 181 12.61 -2.49 -11.83
N GLY A 182 13.95 -2.37 -11.77
CA GLY A 182 14.78 -1.86 -12.85
C GLY A 182 14.94 -2.87 -14.00
N SER A 183 15.30 -2.37 -15.18
CA SER A 183 15.53 -3.21 -16.36
C SER A 183 16.80 -4.06 -16.27
N GLU A 184 17.70 -3.73 -15.35
CA GLU A 184 18.91 -4.49 -15.03
C GLU A 184 18.66 -5.69 -14.12
N ALA A 185 17.49 -5.71 -13.47
CA ALA A 185 17.09 -6.73 -12.52
C ALA A 185 16.32 -7.90 -13.18
N CYS A 186 16.20 -7.88 -14.51
CA CYS A 186 15.57 -8.94 -15.28
C CYS A 186 16.47 -10.19 -15.31
N THR A 187 15.86 -11.37 -15.18
CA THR A 187 16.57 -12.64 -15.42
C THR A 187 16.97 -12.76 -16.89
N GLN A 188 16.09 -12.34 -17.81
CA GLN A 188 16.34 -12.32 -19.25
C GLN A 188 15.61 -11.13 -19.89
N CYS A 189 16.23 -10.51 -20.89
CA CYS A 189 15.63 -9.41 -21.64
C CYS A 189 14.66 -9.94 -22.70
N THR A 190 13.53 -9.24 -22.88
CA THR A 190 12.54 -9.58 -23.91
C THR A 190 13.00 -9.16 -25.31
N HIS A 191 13.67 -8.01 -25.44
CA HIS A 191 14.20 -7.48 -26.70
C HIS A 191 15.74 -7.54 -26.77
N PHE A 192 16.42 -6.51 -26.30
CA PHE A 192 17.89 -6.38 -26.37
C PHE A 192 18.51 -6.09 -25.01
N ARG A 193 19.82 -6.33 -24.89
CA ARG A 193 20.59 -6.03 -23.69
C ARG A 193 21.67 -4.99 -24.01
N ASP A 194 21.60 -3.83 -23.37
CA ASP A 194 22.68 -2.84 -23.40
C ASP A 194 23.42 -2.81 -22.06
N GLY A 195 24.57 -3.49 -22.01
CA GLY A 195 25.33 -3.66 -20.78
C GLY A 195 24.49 -4.38 -19.71
N PRO A 196 24.25 -3.77 -18.53
CA PRO A 196 23.42 -4.41 -17.51
C PRO A 196 21.92 -4.28 -17.81
N HIS A 197 21.48 -3.35 -18.67
CA HIS A 197 20.06 -3.00 -18.82
C HIS A 197 19.39 -3.74 -19.97
N CYS A 198 18.15 -4.20 -19.76
CA CYS A 198 17.26 -4.61 -20.85
C CYS A 198 16.62 -3.38 -21.50
N VAL A 199 16.63 -3.33 -22.83
CA VAL A 199 16.16 -2.19 -23.63
C VAL A 199 15.33 -2.66 -24.82
N ASN A 200 14.33 -1.87 -25.19
CA ASN A 200 13.46 -2.15 -26.34
C ASN A 200 14.22 -2.01 -27.68
N SER A 201 15.22 -1.14 -27.75
CA SER A 201 16.09 -0.96 -28.92
C SER A 201 17.49 -0.54 -28.49
N CYS A 202 18.50 -0.92 -29.27
CA CYS A 202 19.87 -0.48 -29.02
C CYS A 202 20.00 1.04 -29.23
N PRO A 203 20.81 1.74 -28.40
CA PRO A 203 21.03 3.17 -28.53
C PRO A 203 21.41 3.60 -29.95
N HIS A 204 20.64 4.51 -30.53
CA HIS A 204 20.89 5.05 -31.87
C HIS A 204 20.76 6.58 -31.83
N GLY A 205 21.89 7.28 -31.97
CA GLY A 205 21.93 8.75 -31.96
C GLY A 205 21.77 9.41 -30.59
N ILE A 206 21.94 8.65 -29.49
CA ILE A 206 21.85 9.20 -28.13
C ILE A 206 23.13 9.99 -27.81
N LEU A 207 23.01 11.25 -27.40
CA LEU A 207 24.17 12.09 -27.07
C LEU A 207 24.85 11.62 -25.77
N GLY A 208 26.10 11.18 -25.89
CA GLY A 208 27.00 10.93 -24.77
C GLY A 208 28.03 12.06 -24.59
N ALA A 209 28.91 11.91 -23.61
CA ALA A 209 29.92 12.91 -23.27
C ALA A 209 30.93 13.21 -24.41
N LYS A 210 31.11 12.27 -25.35
CA LYS A 210 32.04 12.38 -26.49
C LYS A 210 31.34 12.51 -27.86
N GLY A 211 30.02 12.76 -27.88
CA GLY A 211 29.22 12.80 -29.10
C GLY A 211 28.12 11.73 -29.14
N PRO A 212 27.46 11.54 -30.29
CA PRO A 212 26.36 10.59 -30.44
C PRO A 212 26.83 9.14 -30.35
N ILE A 213 26.05 8.31 -29.65
CA ILE A 213 26.28 6.88 -29.45
C ILE A 213 25.37 6.12 -30.41
N TYR A 214 26.00 5.26 -31.22
CA TYR A 214 25.32 4.30 -32.09
C TYR A 214 25.75 2.90 -31.70
N LYS A 215 24.76 2.03 -31.46
CA LYS A 215 24.94 0.61 -31.18
C LYS A 215 24.00 -0.20 -32.05
N TYR A 216 24.42 -1.40 -32.40
CA TYR A 216 23.63 -2.38 -33.14
C TYR A 216 23.53 -3.68 -32.34
N PRO A 217 22.44 -4.45 -32.48
CA PRO A 217 22.32 -5.74 -31.81
C PRO A 217 23.19 -6.79 -32.50
N ASP A 218 23.90 -7.61 -31.73
CA ASP A 218 24.56 -8.81 -32.23
C ASP A 218 23.59 -10.01 -32.31
N ALA A 219 24.11 -11.19 -32.67
CA ALA A 219 23.31 -12.41 -32.82
C ALA A 219 22.71 -12.92 -31.49
N GLN A 220 23.18 -12.42 -30.35
CA GLN A 220 22.66 -12.72 -29.01
C GLN A 220 21.75 -11.59 -28.48
N ASN A 221 21.38 -10.62 -29.34
CA ASN A 221 20.64 -9.42 -28.99
C ASN A 221 21.36 -8.53 -27.96
N GLU A 222 22.70 -8.60 -27.87
CA GLU A 222 23.49 -7.64 -27.09
C GLU A 222 23.87 -6.43 -27.94
N CYS A 223 23.72 -5.22 -27.38
CA CYS A 223 24.03 -3.98 -28.07
C CYS A 223 25.55 -3.75 -28.11
N ARG A 224 26.14 -3.82 -29.30
CA ARG A 224 27.56 -3.56 -29.57
C ARG A 224 27.77 -2.18 -30.18
N PRO A 225 28.86 -1.47 -29.83
CA PRO A 225 29.16 -0.17 -30.41
C PRO A 225 29.43 -0.29 -31.90
N CYS A 226 28.90 0.66 -32.67
CA CYS A 226 29.28 0.82 -34.08
C CYS A 226 30.74 1.26 -34.22
N HIS A 227 31.29 1.07 -35.42
CA HIS A 227 32.61 1.61 -35.75
C HIS A 227 32.64 3.14 -35.63
N GLU A 228 33.78 3.74 -35.27
CA GLU A 228 33.88 5.20 -35.01
C GLU A 228 33.48 6.08 -36.20
N ASN A 229 33.63 5.55 -37.43
CA ASN A 229 33.25 6.23 -38.67
C ASN A 229 31.77 6.11 -39.02
N CYS A 230 30.98 5.42 -38.22
CA CYS A 230 29.57 5.19 -38.46
C CYS A 230 28.77 6.46 -38.11
N THR A 231 28.43 7.25 -39.13
CA THR A 231 27.67 8.50 -38.96
C THR A 231 26.15 8.28 -38.94
N GLN A 232 25.70 7.10 -39.35
CA GLN A 232 24.32 6.63 -39.30
C GLN A 232 24.38 5.12 -39.05
N GLY A 233 23.89 4.68 -37.90
CA GLY A 233 23.94 3.27 -37.47
C GLY A 233 23.22 2.32 -38.40
#